data_AF-A0A2T1CCX6-F1
#
_entry.id   AF-A0A2T1CCX6-F1
#
_cell.length_a   1.000
_cell.length_b   1.000
_cell.length_c   1.000
_cell.angle_alpha   90.00
_cell.angle_beta   90.00
_cell.angle_gamma   90.00
#
_symmetry.space_group_name_H-M   'P 1'
#
loop_
_entity.id
_entity.type
_entity.pdbx_description
1 polymer ?
#
loop_
_entity_poly.entity_id
_entity_poly.type
_entity_poly.pdbx_seq_one_letter_code
_entity_poly.pdbx_strand_id
1 'polypeptide(L)'
;MVEIRYPPPTRNISPQWFELKPGTIIQRIFDPTSYGATATGFRYYGPLSRFDHQRGIRPEIDKERGIIYAGLSLSCCLVEVFGDDETIKIQKQQIAFIALKQSLKLLDLRESGAWDAGSVAAMAVDGRRKLTQAWSRYFYENPDLYGNIEGLIFNNAHDGQMAIALYERAASKLLSAGVSVLDLNEPTIRETVLAIANRLNLLVEIEA
;
A
#
# COMPACT_ATOMS: atom_id res chain seq x y z
N MET A 1 -22.86 6.29 9.28
CA MET A 1 -21.75 5.58 8.63
C MET A 1 -22.25 5.09 7.28
N VAL A 2 -21.51 5.32 6.19
CA VAL A 2 -21.92 4.85 4.85
C VAL A 2 -21.79 3.32 4.81
N GLU A 3 -22.82 2.64 4.31
CA GLU A 3 -22.79 1.18 4.16
C GLU A 3 -21.88 0.79 3.00
N ILE A 4 -20.90 -0.07 3.27
CA ILE A 4 -20.02 -0.65 2.26
C ILE A 4 -20.47 -2.09 2.03
N ARG A 5 -20.99 -2.37 0.84
CA ARG A 5 -21.45 -3.71 0.45
C ARG A 5 -20.28 -4.55 -0.05
N TYR A 6 -20.40 -5.87 0.08
CA TYR A 6 -19.46 -6.80 -0.57
C TYR A 6 -19.61 -6.71 -2.10
N PRO A 7 -18.53 -7.00 -2.87
CA PRO A 7 -18.65 -7.18 -4.32
C PRO A 7 -19.57 -8.38 -4.65
N PRO A 8 -20.15 -8.45 -5.86
CA PRO A 8 -19.97 -7.53 -6.99
C PRO A 8 -20.72 -6.20 -6.83
N PRO A 9 -20.37 -5.16 -7.62
CA PRO A 9 -21.14 -3.92 -7.65
C PRO A 9 -22.58 -4.17 -8.12
N THR A 10 -23.53 -3.43 -7.54
CA THR A 10 -24.98 -3.54 -7.86
C THR A 10 -25.46 -2.46 -8.84
N ARG A 11 -24.52 -1.75 -9.45
CA ARG A 11 -24.75 -0.66 -10.40
C ARG A 11 -23.71 -0.69 -11.51
N ASN A 12 -23.96 0.09 -12.57
CA ASN A 12 -22.96 0.33 -13.60
C ASN A 12 -21.73 1.00 -12.97
N ILE A 13 -20.56 0.54 -13.43
CA ILE A 13 -19.25 1.03 -13.01
C ILE A 13 -18.56 1.69 -14.21
N SER A 14 -17.68 2.63 -13.92
CA SER A 14 -16.81 3.27 -14.91
C SER A 14 -15.42 3.44 -14.31
N PRO A 15 -14.72 2.35 -13.96
CA PRO A 15 -13.49 2.41 -13.17
C PRO A 15 -12.48 3.40 -13.73
N GLN A 16 -11.90 4.21 -12.84
CA GLN A 16 -10.87 5.19 -13.20
C GLN A 16 -9.48 4.62 -12.91
N TRP A 17 -8.50 5.03 -13.70
CA TRP A 17 -7.12 4.60 -13.53
C TRP A 17 -6.20 5.77 -13.25
N PHE A 18 -5.21 5.51 -12.41
CA PHE A 18 -4.11 6.42 -12.17
C PHE A 18 -2.81 5.80 -12.65
N GLU A 19 -2.04 6.55 -13.43
CA GLU A 19 -0.74 6.11 -13.93
C GLU A 19 0.39 6.74 -13.10
N LEU A 20 1.18 5.90 -12.43
CA LEU A 20 2.48 6.33 -11.93
C LEU A 20 3.46 6.32 -13.10
N LYS A 21 3.96 7.50 -13.49
CA LYS A 21 4.84 7.64 -14.65
C LYS A 21 6.27 7.16 -14.33
N PRO A 22 7.08 6.80 -15.34
CA PRO A 22 8.52 6.64 -15.17
C PRO A 22 9.13 7.88 -14.49
N GLY A 23 10.14 7.67 -13.66
CA GLY A 23 10.76 8.69 -12.82
C GLY A 23 10.04 8.95 -11.49
N THR A 24 8.81 8.46 -11.32
CA THR A 24 8.12 8.52 -10.02
C THR A 24 8.89 7.69 -8.98
N ILE A 25 9.12 8.26 -7.81
CA ILE A 25 9.71 7.54 -6.68
C ILE A 25 8.59 7.11 -5.74
N ILE A 26 8.41 5.81 -5.57
CA ILE A 26 7.60 5.25 -4.50
C ILE A 26 8.51 4.85 -3.34
N GLN A 27 7.97 4.93 -2.13
CA GLN A 27 8.70 4.70 -0.89
C GLN A 27 8.06 3.55 -0.11
N ARG A 28 8.88 2.73 0.54
CA ARG A 28 8.39 1.63 1.37
C ARG A 28 9.24 1.48 2.62
N ILE A 29 8.58 1.50 3.78
CA ILE A 29 9.19 1.00 5.01
C ILE A 29 8.93 -0.51 5.09
N PHE A 30 9.97 -1.29 5.39
CA PHE A 30 9.86 -2.74 5.54
C PHE A 30 10.83 -3.26 6.60
N ASP A 31 10.47 -4.37 7.25
CA ASP A 31 11.38 -5.11 8.14
C ASP A 31 11.90 -6.34 7.39
N PRO A 32 13.21 -6.43 7.08
CA PRO A 32 13.78 -7.55 6.33
C PRO A 32 13.69 -8.89 7.05
N THR A 33 13.42 -8.88 8.37
CA THR A 33 13.22 -10.11 9.17
C THR A 33 11.78 -10.59 9.20
N SER A 34 10.84 -9.77 8.72
CA SER A 34 9.41 -10.07 8.71
C SER A 34 8.97 -10.60 7.35
N TYR A 35 8.40 -11.82 7.33
CA TYR A 35 7.83 -12.46 6.14
C TYR A 35 8.74 -12.49 4.89
N GLY A 36 10.08 -12.46 5.07
CA GLY A 36 11.03 -12.40 3.97
C GLY A 36 10.93 -11.13 3.13
N ALA A 37 10.50 -10.02 3.72
CA ALA A 37 10.34 -8.76 3.01
C ALA A 37 11.69 -8.24 2.47
N THR A 38 11.67 -7.75 1.24
CA THR A 38 12.78 -7.01 0.62
C THR A 38 12.25 -5.69 0.08
N ALA A 39 13.12 -4.78 -0.37
CA ALA A 39 12.70 -3.48 -0.91
C ALA A 39 11.59 -3.61 -1.98
N THR A 40 11.77 -4.51 -2.95
CA THR A 40 10.85 -4.72 -4.07
C THR A 40 10.07 -6.03 -4.02
N GLY A 41 10.30 -6.86 -2.99
CA GLY A 41 9.68 -8.17 -2.83
C GLY A 41 8.24 -8.11 -2.31
N PHE A 42 7.40 -9.01 -2.82
CA PHE A 42 5.99 -9.10 -2.45
C PHE A 42 5.79 -10.08 -1.29
N ARG A 43 4.88 -9.74 -0.37
CA ARG A 43 4.44 -10.67 0.69
C ARG A 43 3.40 -11.62 0.11
N TYR A 44 3.73 -12.91 0.10
CA TYR A 44 2.85 -13.99 -0.36
C TYR A 44 2.10 -14.70 0.77
N TYR A 45 2.49 -14.49 2.03
CA TYR A 45 1.74 -14.97 3.19
C TYR A 45 0.61 -13.98 3.53
N GLY A 46 -0.65 -14.36 3.42
CA GLY A 46 -1.81 -13.48 3.63
C GLY A 46 -3.15 -14.21 3.50
N PRO A 47 -4.29 -13.52 3.60
CA PRO A 47 -4.44 -12.07 3.74
C PRO A 47 -4.37 -11.58 5.20
N LEU A 48 -3.61 -10.50 5.44
CA LEU A 48 -3.37 -9.86 6.75
C LEU A 48 -3.89 -8.40 6.79
N SER A 49 -3.66 -7.63 5.73
CA SER A 49 -3.90 -6.18 5.68
C SER A 49 -5.13 -5.80 4.86
N ARG A 50 -5.55 -4.52 4.92
CA ARG A 50 -6.58 -3.96 4.03
C ARG A 50 -6.10 -4.11 2.59
N PHE A 51 -6.97 -4.58 1.69
CA PHE A 51 -6.66 -4.79 0.27
C PHE A 51 -5.67 -5.92 -0.08
N ASP A 52 -5.34 -6.81 0.85
CA ASP A 52 -4.71 -8.09 0.50
C ASP A 52 -5.62 -8.89 -0.46
N HIS A 53 -5.11 -9.21 -1.65
CA HIS A 53 -5.83 -9.96 -2.70
C HIS A 53 -5.50 -11.45 -2.72
N GLN A 54 -4.69 -11.93 -1.77
CA GLN A 54 -4.45 -13.35 -1.57
C GLN A 54 -5.78 -14.10 -1.40
N ARG A 55 -5.80 -15.35 -1.90
CA ARG A 55 -6.97 -16.23 -1.78
C ARG A 55 -7.15 -16.68 -0.34
N GLY A 56 -8.35 -17.20 -0.06
CA GLY A 56 -8.71 -17.70 1.27
C GLY A 56 -9.22 -16.64 2.24
N ILE A 57 -9.62 -17.11 3.41
CA ILE A 57 -10.20 -16.30 4.50
C ILE A 57 -9.31 -16.27 5.75
N ARG A 58 -8.24 -17.06 5.76
CA ARG A 58 -7.26 -17.17 6.84
C ARG A 58 -5.86 -17.00 6.25
N PRO A 59 -4.89 -16.47 7.01
CA PRO A 59 -3.54 -16.28 6.51
C PRO A 59 -2.85 -17.61 6.15
N GLU A 60 -2.47 -17.75 4.88
CA GLU A 60 -1.67 -18.86 4.36
C GLU A 60 -0.74 -18.37 3.24
N ILE A 61 0.17 -19.23 2.77
CA ILE A 61 1.03 -18.89 1.63
C ILE A 61 0.22 -19.05 0.34
N ASP A 62 -0.07 -17.94 -0.34
CA ASP A 62 -0.55 -17.94 -1.71
C ASP A 62 0.65 -17.76 -2.64
N LYS A 63 1.04 -18.80 -3.38
CA LYS A 63 2.26 -18.77 -4.21
C LYS A 63 2.13 -17.87 -5.46
N GLU A 64 0.93 -17.43 -5.79
CA GLU A 64 0.64 -16.70 -7.03
C GLU A 64 0.20 -15.26 -6.77
N ARG A 65 -0.27 -14.93 -5.57
CA ARG A 65 -0.77 -13.60 -5.24
C ARG A 65 0.07 -12.97 -4.14
N GLY A 66 0.84 -11.96 -4.53
CA GLY A 66 1.78 -11.27 -3.64
C GLY A 66 1.49 -9.79 -3.60
N ILE A 67 1.62 -9.16 -2.44
CA ILE A 67 1.30 -7.74 -2.27
C ILE A 67 2.46 -6.94 -1.65
N ILE A 68 2.62 -5.69 -2.08
CA ILE A 68 3.53 -4.70 -1.52
C ILE A 68 2.78 -3.41 -1.27
N TYR A 69 3.04 -2.78 -0.12
CA TYR A 69 2.51 -1.46 0.22
C TYR A 69 3.62 -0.42 0.10
N ALA A 70 3.26 0.73 -0.44
CA ALA A 70 4.15 1.86 -0.64
C ALA A 70 3.39 3.19 -0.47
N GLY A 71 4.14 4.26 -0.22
CA GLY A 71 3.65 5.63 -0.25
C GLY A 71 4.40 6.47 -1.28
N LEU A 72 3.88 7.68 -1.55
CA LEU A 72 4.59 8.68 -2.37
C LEU A 72 5.52 9.57 -1.53
N SER A 73 5.49 9.43 -0.22
CA SER A 73 6.28 10.21 0.73
C SER A 73 6.69 9.38 1.94
N LEU A 74 7.77 9.77 2.61
CA LEU A 74 8.20 9.14 3.85
C LEU A 74 7.15 9.33 4.95
N SER A 75 6.44 10.46 4.97
CA SER A 75 5.39 10.70 5.96
C SER A 75 4.20 9.75 5.82
N CYS A 76 3.79 9.46 4.59
CA CYS A 76 2.75 8.46 4.35
C CYS A 76 3.20 7.08 4.84
N CYS A 77 4.46 6.70 4.60
CA CYS A 77 4.98 5.41 5.05
C CYS A 77 5.08 5.34 6.57
N LEU A 78 5.55 6.40 7.23
CA LEU A 78 5.69 6.44 8.69
C LEU A 78 4.34 6.32 9.38
N VAL A 79 3.34 7.07 8.93
CA VAL A 79 2.02 7.01 9.56
C VAL A 79 1.33 5.67 9.35
N GLU A 80 1.48 5.03 8.18
CA GLU A 80 0.90 3.70 7.94
C GLU A 80 1.61 2.56 8.69
N VAL A 81 2.88 2.73 9.09
CA VAL A 81 3.61 1.73 9.86
C VAL A 81 3.49 1.93 11.37
N PHE A 82 3.49 3.18 11.83
CA PHE A 82 3.59 3.52 13.26
C PHE A 82 2.36 4.28 13.79
N GLY A 83 1.40 4.65 12.94
CA GLY A 83 0.29 5.51 13.32
C GLY A 83 -0.70 4.87 14.29
N ASP A 84 -0.87 3.54 14.25
CA ASP A 84 -1.73 2.81 15.21
C ASP A 84 -1.16 2.88 16.65
N ASP A 85 0.17 2.86 16.80
CA ASP A 85 0.87 2.91 18.11
C ASP A 85 1.22 4.34 18.54
N GLU A 86 0.99 5.33 17.66
CA GLU A 86 1.37 6.75 17.81
C GLU A 86 2.86 6.98 18.13
N THR A 87 3.68 5.94 18.01
CA THR A 87 5.08 5.90 18.45
C THR A 87 5.93 5.20 17.40
N ILE A 88 6.92 5.93 16.88
CA ILE A 88 7.95 5.38 16.00
C ILE A 88 8.99 4.67 16.85
N LYS A 89 8.91 3.34 16.87
CA LYS A 89 9.92 2.45 17.47
C LYS A 89 10.74 1.83 16.35
N ILE A 90 11.87 2.45 16.03
CA ILE A 90 12.77 1.94 14.99
C ILE A 90 13.60 0.80 15.58
N GLN A 91 13.41 -0.40 15.05
CA GLN A 91 14.20 -1.58 15.36
C GLN A 91 15.05 -1.95 14.14
N LYS A 92 14.48 -2.76 13.24
CA LYS A 92 15.15 -3.28 12.04
C LYS A 92 14.56 -2.74 10.74
N GLN A 93 13.62 -1.80 10.85
CA GLN A 93 12.93 -1.25 9.70
C GLN A 93 13.90 -0.48 8.80
N GLN A 94 13.78 -0.73 7.51
CA GLN A 94 14.50 -0.04 6.45
C GLN A 94 13.52 0.76 5.60
N ILE A 95 14.02 1.77 4.90
CA ILE A 95 13.28 2.55 3.92
C ILE A 95 13.89 2.34 2.54
N ALA A 96 13.05 1.89 1.61
CA ALA A 96 13.38 1.80 0.19
C ALA A 96 12.82 3.00 -0.58
N PHE A 97 13.67 3.59 -1.41
CA PHE A 97 13.29 4.53 -2.46
C PHE A 97 13.35 3.81 -3.80
N ILE A 98 12.21 3.67 -4.46
CA ILE A 98 12.06 2.87 -5.68
C ILE A 98 11.69 3.83 -6.83
N ALA A 99 12.68 4.16 -7.64
CA ALA A 99 12.52 5.00 -8.82
C ALA A 99 12.05 4.16 -10.02
N LEU A 100 10.78 4.35 -10.40
CA LEU A 100 10.16 3.60 -11.48
C LEU A 100 10.82 3.90 -12.83
N LYS A 101 11.13 2.87 -13.61
CA LYS A 101 11.60 3.01 -15.01
C LYS A 101 10.49 2.81 -16.04
N GLN A 102 9.39 2.22 -15.62
CA GLN A 102 8.21 1.93 -16.42
C GLN A 102 6.98 2.42 -15.66
N SER A 103 5.89 2.75 -16.37
CA SER A 103 4.68 3.18 -15.69
C SER A 103 3.97 2.04 -14.97
N LEU A 104 3.24 2.36 -13.90
CA LEU A 104 2.32 1.45 -13.23
C LEU A 104 0.88 1.92 -13.41
N LYS A 105 0.00 1.02 -13.84
CA LYS A 105 -1.44 1.27 -13.97
C LYS A 105 -2.16 0.84 -12.69
N LEU A 106 -2.69 1.80 -11.94
CA LEU A 106 -3.40 1.57 -10.69
C LEU A 106 -4.89 1.83 -10.87
N LEU A 107 -5.74 1.05 -10.19
CA LEU A 107 -7.14 1.42 -10.01
C LEU A 107 -7.22 2.59 -9.02
N ASP A 108 -7.91 3.65 -9.40
CA ASP A 108 -8.07 4.83 -8.57
C ASP A 108 -9.27 4.66 -7.63
N LEU A 109 -8.99 4.49 -6.34
CA LEU A 109 -9.99 4.36 -5.28
C LEU A 109 -10.07 5.63 -4.41
N ARG A 110 -9.48 6.74 -4.85
CA ARG A 110 -9.60 8.02 -4.15
C ARG A 110 -10.90 8.69 -4.51
N GLU A 111 -11.52 9.38 -3.55
CA GLU A 111 -12.72 10.21 -3.78
C GLU A 111 -13.78 9.51 -4.65
N SER A 112 -14.20 10.13 -5.75
CA SER A 112 -15.17 9.57 -6.69
C SER A 112 -14.67 8.33 -7.43
N GLY A 113 -13.36 8.07 -7.50
CA GLY A 113 -12.81 6.87 -8.12
C GLY A 113 -13.29 5.57 -7.47
N ALA A 114 -13.44 5.55 -6.15
CA ALA A 114 -14.02 4.40 -5.45
C ALA A 114 -15.51 4.22 -5.79
N TRP A 115 -16.24 5.33 -5.97
CA TRP A 115 -17.59 5.28 -6.52
C TRP A 115 -17.55 4.71 -7.94
N ASP A 116 -16.72 5.20 -8.82
CA ASP A 116 -16.68 4.71 -10.20
C ASP A 116 -16.26 3.24 -10.31
N ALA A 117 -15.47 2.73 -9.34
CA ALA A 117 -15.10 1.32 -9.22
C ALA A 117 -16.21 0.39 -8.64
N GLY A 118 -17.32 0.97 -8.18
CA GLY A 118 -18.48 0.22 -7.69
C GLY A 118 -18.61 0.11 -6.16
N SER A 119 -17.78 0.84 -5.41
CA SER A 119 -17.81 0.91 -3.93
C SER A 119 -17.94 2.37 -3.46
N VAL A 120 -17.38 2.71 -2.30
CA VAL A 120 -17.33 4.07 -1.74
C VAL A 120 -15.94 4.33 -1.14
N ALA A 121 -15.50 5.60 -1.13
CA ALA A 121 -14.17 5.99 -0.64
C ALA A 121 -13.91 5.56 0.81
N ALA A 122 -14.97 5.49 1.64
CA ALA A 122 -14.89 5.01 3.01
C ALA A 122 -14.31 3.59 3.14
N MET A 123 -14.28 2.80 2.07
CA MET A 123 -13.65 1.48 2.04
C MET A 123 -12.16 1.55 2.34
N ALA A 124 -11.49 2.63 1.91
CA ALA A 124 -10.08 2.83 2.19
C ALA A 124 -9.83 2.94 3.69
N VAL A 125 -10.75 3.48 4.49
CA VAL A 125 -10.57 3.69 5.93
C VAL A 125 -11.36 2.69 6.79
N ASP A 126 -11.96 1.68 6.18
CA ASP A 126 -12.81 0.71 6.88
C ASP A 126 -11.97 -0.35 7.63
N GLY A 127 -12.24 -0.53 8.92
CA GLY A 127 -11.55 -1.50 9.76
C GLY A 127 -11.89 -2.97 9.44
N ARG A 128 -12.95 -3.25 8.66
CA ARG A 128 -13.37 -4.61 8.29
C ARG A 128 -12.51 -5.14 7.15
N ARG A 129 -11.31 -5.61 7.50
CA ARG A 129 -10.32 -6.16 6.54
C ARG A 129 -10.91 -7.19 5.56
N LYS A 130 -11.81 -8.08 6.01
CA LYS A 130 -12.46 -9.08 5.13
C LYS A 130 -13.19 -8.44 3.95
N LEU A 131 -13.81 -7.28 4.16
CA LEU A 131 -14.55 -6.56 3.14
C LEU A 131 -13.62 -5.91 2.12
N THR A 132 -12.59 -5.21 2.58
CA THR A 132 -11.61 -4.54 1.69
C THR A 132 -10.78 -5.56 0.90
N GLN A 133 -10.45 -6.70 1.51
CA GLN A 133 -9.80 -7.84 0.83
C GLN A 133 -10.72 -8.48 -0.22
N ALA A 134 -12.02 -8.61 0.05
CA ALA A 134 -12.97 -9.13 -0.94
C ALA A 134 -13.06 -8.22 -2.17
N TRP A 135 -13.10 -6.91 -1.98
CA TRP A 135 -13.03 -5.95 -3.08
C TRP A 135 -11.72 -6.01 -3.85
N SER A 136 -10.58 -6.07 -3.15
CA SER A 136 -9.27 -6.20 -3.78
C SER A 136 -9.16 -7.43 -4.68
N ARG A 137 -9.63 -8.59 -4.18
CA ARG A 137 -9.77 -9.82 -5.00
C ARG A 137 -10.67 -9.61 -6.20
N TYR A 138 -11.83 -8.99 -6.01
CA TYR A 138 -12.77 -8.74 -7.11
C TYR A 138 -12.15 -7.86 -8.20
N PHE A 139 -11.45 -6.80 -7.85
CA PHE A 139 -10.73 -5.95 -8.81
C PHE A 139 -9.66 -6.73 -9.57
N TYR A 140 -8.89 -7.57 -8.87
CA TYR A 140 -7.85 -8.40 -9.45
C TYR A 140 -8.42 -9.44 -10.43
N GLU A 141 -9.53 -10.10 -10.07
CA GLU A 141 -10.13 -11.24 -10.78
C GLU A 141 -11.00 -10.85 -11.98
N ASN A 142 -11.35 -9.57 -12.12
CA ASN A 142 -12.24 -9.08 -13.19
C ASN A 142 -11.53 -8.07 -14.12
N PRO A 143 -10.47 -8.48 -14.85
CA PRO A 143 -9.73 -7.58 -15.73
C PRO A 143 -10.57 -7.02 -16.89
N ASP A 144 -11.65 -7.68 -17.30
CA ASP A 144 -12.57 -7.16 -18.31
C ASP A 144 -13.31 -5.90 -17.85
N LEU A 145 -13.51 -5.77 -16.52
CA LEU A 145 -14.17 -4.62 -15.90
C LEU A 145 -13.18 -3.55 -15.45
N TYR A 146 -12.10 -3.97 -14.79
CA TYR A 146 -11.16 -3.06 -14.13
C TYR A 146 -9.86 -2.87 -14.90
N GLY A 147 -9.67 -3.56 -16.02
CA GLY A 147 -8.39 -3.64 -16.73
C GLY A 147 -7.38 -4.52 -16.01
N ASN A 148 -6.29 -4.87 -16.72
CA ASN A 148 -5.14 -5.56 -16.12
C ASN A 148 -4.31 -4.60 -15.25
N ILE A 149 -4.87 -4.20 -14.11
CA ILE A 149 -4.24 -3.30 -13.13
C ILE A 149 -3.10 -3.99 -12.39
N GLU A 150 -2.14 -3.19 -11.96
CA GLU A 150 -0.95 -3.60 -11.23
C GLU A 150 -1.04 -3.29 -9.73
N GLY A 151 -2.12 -2.61 -9.33
CA GLY A 151 -2.37 -2.26 -7.95
C GLY A 151 -3.50 -1.25 -7.81
N LEU A 152 -3.56 -0.66 -6.63
CA LEU A 152 -4.56 0.30 -6.18
C LEU A 152 -3.86 1.57 -5.68
N ILE A 153 -4.49 2.72 -5.89
CA ILE A 153 -4.16 3.97 -5.18
C ILE A 153 -5.38 4.43 -4.37
N PHE A 154 -5.16 4.80 -3.12
CA PHE A 154 -6.22 5.18 -2.18
C PHE A 154 -5.70 6.20 -1.15
N ASN A 155 -6.61 6.89 -0.48
CA ASN A 155 -6.25 7.74 0.66
C ASN A 155 -6.12 6.88 1.92
N ASN A 156 -5.02 7.03 2.62
CA ASN A 156 -4.70 6.26 3.81
C ASN A 156 -5.69 6.56 4.96
N ALA A 157 -5.72 5.72 6.00
CA ALA A 157 -6.73 5.85 7.07
C ALA A 157 -6.39 6.88 8.15
N HIS A 158 -5.12 7.27 8.28
CA HIS A 158 -4.64 8.10 9.37
C HIS A 158 -4.77 9.60 9.07
N ASP A 159 -4.29 10.03 7.90
CA ASP A 159 -4.23 11.44 7.52
C ASP A 159 -4.67 11.73 6.08
N GLY A 160 -5.13 10.70 5.37
CA GLY A 160 -5.66 10.82 4.01
C GLY A 160 -4.59 10.97 2.93
N GLN A 161 -3.29 10.87 3.23
CA GLN A 161 -2.25 10.87 2.20
C GLN A 161 -2.39 9.66 1.25
N MET A 162 -1.87 9.80 0.04
CA MET A 162 -1.94 8.75 -0.98
C MET A 162 -1.06 7.54 -0.61
N ALA A 163 -1.71 6.40 -0.40
CA ALA A 163 -1.10 5.09 -0.25
C ALA A 163 -1.33 4.22 -1.49
N ILE A 164 -0.43 3.27 -1.69
CA ILE A 164 -0.39 2.39 -2.84
C ILE A 164 -0.33 0.94 -2.33
N ALA A 165 -1.13 0.07 -2.92
CA ALA A 165 -1.00 -1.38 -2.79
C ALA A 165 -0.74 -1.97 -4.18
N LEU A 166 0.43 -2.58 -4.41
CA LEU A 166 0.74 -3.22 -5.70
C LEU A 166 0.59 -4.73 -5.59
N TYR A 167 0.01 -5.32 -6.63
CA TYR A 167 -0.06 -6.76 -6.84
C TYR A 167 1.22 -7.26 -7.49
N GLU A 168 1.45 -8.57 -7.43
CA GLU A 168 2.62 -9.22 -8.03
C GLU A 168 2.75 -8.99 -9.54
N ARG A 169 1.66 -8.58 -10.20
CA ARG A 169 1.66 -8.10 -11.59
C ARG A 169 2.70 -6.99 -11.85
N ALA A 170 3.00 -6.17 -10.84
CA ALA A 170 4.02 -5.12 -10.91
C ALA A 170 5.47 -5.64 -10.79
N ALA A 171 5.69 -6.93 -10.51
CA ALA A 171 7.00 -7.45 -10.10
C ALA A 171 8.11 -7.19 -11.11
N SER A 172 7.89 -7.43 -12.41
CA SER A 172 8.91 -7.18 -13.44
C SER A 172 9.30 -5.69 -13.53
N LYS A 173 8.36 -4.78 -13.27
CA LYS A 173 8.60 -3.33 -13.28
C LYS A 173 9.34 -2.87 -12.03
N LEU A 174 9.05 -3.45 -10.86
CA LEU A 174 9.81 -3.18 -9.64
C LEU A 174 11.22 -3.79 -9.68
N LEU A 175 11.39 -4.98 -10.25
CA LEU A 175 12.71 -5.61 -10.42
C LEU A 175 13.63 -4.80 -11.34
N SER A 176 13.07 -4.08 -12.32
CA SER A 176 13.84 -3.22 -13.21
C SER A 176 14.04 -1.80 -12.68
N ALA A 177 13.38 -1.41 -11.59
CA ALA A 177 13.46 -0.06 -11.01
C ALA A 177 14.86 0.28 -10.48
N GLY A 178 15.15 1.58 -10.31
CA GLY A 178 16.27 2.01 -9.49
C GLY A 178 15.90 1.90 -8.02
N VAL A 179 16.70 1.24 -7.20
CA VAL A 179 16.40 1.02 -5.78
C VAL A 179 17.56 1.50 -4.92
N SER A 180 17.24 2.36 -3.95
CA SER A 180 18.14 2.73 -2.85
C SER A 180 17.48 2.32 -1.53
N VAL A 181 18.25 1.75 -0.62
CA VAL A 181 17.77 1.34 0.70
C VAL A 181 18.65 1.99 1.76
N LEU A 182 18.01 2.52 2.81
CA LEU A 182 18.68 3.03 4.01
C LEU A 182 18.07 2.34 5.22
N ASP A 183 18.87 2.07 6.26
CA ASP A 183 18.30 1.75 7.56
C ASP A 183 17.55 3.00 8.07
N LEU A 184 16.37 2.80 8.67
CA LEU A 184 15.54 3.93 9.08
C LEU A 184 16.19 4.73 10.24
N ASN A 185 17.16 4.14 10.92
CA ASN A 185 17.98 4.79 11.96
C ASN A 185 19.27 5.45 11.41
N GLU A 186 19.52 5.39 10.10
CA GLU A 186 20.69 6.06 9.50
C GLU A 186 20.68 7.57 9.81
N PRO A 187 21.82 8.17 10.20
CA PRO A 187 21.87 9.59 10.54
C PRO A 187 21.34 10.51 9.43
N THR A 188 21.56 10.13 8.17
CA THR A 188 21.16 10.91 6.99
C THR A 188 19.64 11.06 6.82
N ILE A 189 18.85 10.13 7.35
CA ILE A 189 17.38 10.18 7.28
C ILE A 189 16.75 10.45 8.65
N ARG A 190 17.47 10.20 9.75
CA ARG A 190 16.98 10.36 11.11
C ARG A 190 16.43 11.75 11.40
N GLU A 191 17.12 12.82 10.99
CA GLU A 191 16.62 14.19 11.15
C GLU A 191 15.29 14.41 10.42
N THR A 192 15.16 13.83 9.21
CA THR A 192 13.92 13.90 8.43
C THR A 192 12.80 13.11 9.12
N VAL A 193 13.09 11.93 9.66
CA VAL A 193 12.13 11.14 10.44
C VAL A 193 11.65 11.91 11.66
N LEU A 194 12.55 12.51 12.44
CA LEU A 194 12.20 13.33 13.61
C LEU A 194 11.33 14.53 13.23
N ALA A 195 11.68 15.23 12.15
CA ALA A 195 10.91 16.38 11.66
C ALA A 195 9.49 15.97 11.22
N ILE A 196 9.36 14.83 10.52
CA ILE A 196 8.06 14.28 10.12
C ILE A 196 7.26 13.83 11.33
N ALA A 197 7.89 13.12 12.29
CA ALA A 197 7.24 12.65 13.51
C ALA A 197 6.63 13.83 14.27
N ASN A 198 7.40 14.90 14.47
CA ASN A 198 6.92 16.12 15.11
C ASN A 198 5.72 16.73 14.36
N ARG A 199 5.76 16.79 13.02
CA ARG A 199 4.64 17.30 12.20
C ARG A 199 3.39 16.44 12.30
N LEU A 200 3.56 15.12 12.42
CA LEU A 200 2.46 14.15 12.52
C LEU A 200 2.01 13.91 13.97
N ASN A 201 2.64 14.57 14.96
CA ASN A 201 2.43 14.34 16.38
C ASN A 201 2.71 12.88 16.82
N LEU A 202 3.67 12.22 16.17
CA LEU A 202 4.15 10.89 16.57
C LEU A 202 5.31 11.02 17.57
N LEU A 203 5.32 10.17 18.60
CA LEU A 203 6.46 10.03 19.49
C LEU A 203 7.58 9.26 18.79
N VAL A 204 8.84 9.51 19.16
CA VAL A 204 9.98 8.73 18.67
C VAL A 204 10.72 8.14 19.85
N GLU A 205 10.75 6.82 19.93
CA GLU A 205 11.58 6.11 20.90
C GLU A 205 12.99 6.00 20.34
N ILE A 206 13.93 6.65 21.03
CA ILE A 206 15.35 6.51 20.77
C ILE A 206 15.83 5.38 21.67
N GLU A 207 16.26 4.25 21.10
CA GLU A 207 17.06 3.29 21.86
C GLU A 207 18.34 4.02 22.33
N ALA A 208 18.55 4.02 23.64
CA ALA A 208 19.68 4.67 24.31
C ALA A 208 20.99 3.92 24.12
#